data_AF-A0AAU7CKI7-F1
#
_entry.id   AF-A0AAU7CKI7-F1
#
_cell.length_a   1.000
_cell.length_b   1.000
_cell.length_c   1.000
_cell.angle_alpha   90.00
_cell.angle_beta   90.00
_cell.angle_gamma   90.00
#
_symmetry.space_group_name_H-M   'P 1'
#
loop_
_entity.id
_entity.type
_entity.pdbx_description
1 polymer ?
#
loop_
_entity_poly.entity_id
_entity_poly.type
_entity_poly.pdbx_seq_one_letter_code
_entity_poly.pdbx_strand_id
1 'polypeptide(L)'
;MSVTTMTTGRLPRPLQKLVDARLDTIDRMLLGRLPRADRLAVTRDVEGQIFDLLGERPGFELDREDVLTVLTQLDPPEAYIPEEGGYEAAAVLMPSSAVALTRRSATPAVTPVERKRATAIGIIGLVILVLVVLWPAAYALAISAESPVLMYGLLVAICLVLGASVPTLVLSILWRRGGNWSTVGIVGGAIGLVAPLMGGVILLFVG
;
A
#
# COMPACT_ATOMS: atom_id res chain seq x y z
N MET A 1 23.75 0.78 27.10
CA MET A 1 23.29 -0.02 25.94
C MET A 1 22.49 0.90 25.05
N SER A 2 23.14 1.43 24.02
CA SER A 2 22.54 2.43 23.13
C SER A 2 21.72 1.72 22.07
N VAL A 3 20.40 1.87 22.16
CA VAL A 3 19.44 1.43 21.13
C VAL A 3 19.65 2.32 19.91
N THR A 4 20.33 1.80 18.90
CA THR A 4 20.50 2.50 17.62
C THR A 4 19.36 2.08 16.72
N THR A 5 18.34 2.92 16.67
CA THR A 5 17.19 2.81 15.78
C THR A 5 17.70 2.87 14.33
N MET A 6 17.69 1.73 13.63
CA MET A 6 18.00 1.68 12.19
C MET A 6 16.93 2.46 11.42
N THR A 7 17.28 3.71 11.13
CA THR A 7 16.58 4.55 10.18
C THR A 7 16.81 3.97 8.79
N THR A 8 15.74 3.88 8.02
CA THR A 8 15.65 3.46 6.61
C THR A 8 16.45 4.38 5.69
N GLY A 9 17.77 4.49 5.86
CA GLY A 9 18.54 5.53 5.19
C GLY A 9 20.04 5.28 5.22
N ARG A 10 20.54 4.72 4.12
CA ARG A 10 21.96 4.51 3.74
C ARG A 10 22.57 3.18 4.18
N LEU A 11 22.71 2.30 3.19
CA LEU A 11 23.67 1.19 3.22
C LEU A 11 25.06 1.70 3.61
N PRO A 12 25.87 0.89 4.33
CA PRO A 12 27.29 1.14 4.48
C PRO A 12 27.95 1.42 3.12
N ARG A 13 28.78 2.47 3.04
CA ARG A 13 29.50 2.89 1.81
C ARG A 13 30.13 1.74 1.01
N PRO A 14 30.81 0.74 1.61
CA PRO A 14 31.39 -0.37 0.84
C PRO A 14 30.34 -1.26 0.17
N LEU A 15 29.16 -1.42 0.77
CA LEU A 15 28.05 -2.18 0.20
C LEU A 15 27.35 -1.41 -0.91
N GLN A 16 27.17 -0.09 -0.71
CA GLN A 16 26.61 0.78 -1.73
C GLN A 16 27.44 0.75 -3.03
N LYS A 17 28.79 0.72 -2.92
CA LYS A 17 29.67 0.56 -4.09
C LYS A 17 29.43 -0.71 -4.89
N LEU A 18 29.03 -1.82 -4.25
CA LEU A 18 28.72 -3.07 -4.95
C LEU A 18 27.41 -2.95 -5.73
N VAL A 19 26.42 -2.31 -5.13
CA VAL A 19 25.14 -2.01 -5.78
C VAL A 19 25.37 -1.09 -6.98
N ASP A 20 26.07 0.03 -6.78
CA ASP A 20 26.39 1.01 -7.83
C ASP A 20 27.13 0.34 -8.99
N ALA A 21 28.14 -0.49 -8.71
CA ALA A 21 28.90 -1.20 -9.74
C ALA A 21 28.02 -2.16 -10.56
N ARG A 22 27.03 -2.81 -9.93
CA ARG A 22 26.07 -3.66 -10.64
C ARG A 22 25.11 -2.84 -11.49
N LEU A 23 24.58 -1.74 -10.97
CA LEU A 23 23.70 -0.82 -11.71
C LEU A 23 24.42 -0.20 -12.92
N ASP A 24 25.68 0.18 -12.77
CA ASP A 24 26.54 0.65 -13.86
C ASP A 24 26.74 -0.43 -14.94
N THR A 25 26.89 -1.69 -14.53
CA THR A 25 27.00 -2.81 -15.47
C THR A 25 25.71 -2.98 -16.28
N ILE A 26 24.55 -2.88 -15.61
CA ILE A 26 23.25 -2.97 -16.26
C ILE A 26 23.06 -1.79 -17.23
N ASP A 27 23.29 -0.54 -16.80
CA ASP A 27 23.14 0.62 -17.69
C ASP A 27 24.05 0.49 -18.93
N ARG A 28 25.30 0.04 -18.76
CA ARG A 28 26.22 -0.24 -19.87
C ARG A 28 25.70 -1.31 -20.83
N MET A 29 25.05 -2.35 -20.35
CA MET A 29 24.48 -3.40 -21.20
C MET A 29 23.22 -2.94 -21.93
N LEU A 30 22.51 -1.95 -21.38
CA LEU A 30 21.34 -1.34 -22.00
C LEU A 30 21.71 -0.20 -22.96
N LEU A 31 22.94 0.29 -22.94
CA LEU A 31 23.43 1.29 -23.90
C LEU A 31 23.26 0.78 -25.34
N GLY A 32 22.66 1.63 -26.18
CA GLY A 32 22.38 1.31 -27.59
C GLY A 32 21.17 0.41 -27.83
N ARG A 33 20.61 -0.23 -26.78
CA ARG A 33 19.41 -1.08 -26.86
C ARG A 33 18.14 -0.34 -26.44
N LEU A 34 18.27 0.63 -25.55
CA LEU A 34 17.16 1.41 -24.98
C LEU A 34 17.40 2.93 -25.10
N PRO A 35 16.33 3.73 -25.30
CA PRO A 35 16.35 5.17 -25.07
C PRO A 35 16.86 5.53 -23.67
N ARG A 36 17.48 6.70 -23.53
CA ARG A 36 18.06 7.15 -22.24
C ARG A 36 17.03 7.16 -21.10
N ALA A 37 15.80 7.57 -21.38
CA ALA A 37 14.72 7.62 -20.38
C ALA A 37 14.40 6.22 -19.85
N ASP A 38 14.27 5.24 -20.74
CA ASP A 38 13.92 3.85 -20.39
C ASP A 38 15.07 3.18 -19.63
N ARG A 39 16.32 3.44 -20.00
CA ARG A 39 17.48 2.95 -19.23
C ARG A 39 17.45 3.43 -17.78
N LEU A 40 17.24 4.73 -17.58
CA LEU A 40 17.17 5.31 -16.24
C LEU A 40 15.99 4.76 -15.44
N ALA A 41 14.86 4.50 -16.10
CA ALA A 41 13.71 3.85 -15.46
C ALA A 41 14.05 2.43 -15.00
N VAL A 42 14.63 1.60 -15.88
CA VAL A 42 15.07 0.24 -15.54
C VAL A 42 16.08 0.25 -14.40
N THR A 43 17.10 1.10 -14.45
CA THR A 43 18.11 1.18 -13.38
C THR A 43 17.49 1.56 -12.04
N ARG A 44 16.55 2.51 -12.02
CA ARG A 44 15.83 2.93 -10.81
C ARG A 44 14.95 1.82 -10.25
N ASP A 45 14.30 1.05 -11.10
CA ASP A 45 13.46 -0.08 -10.69
C ASP A 45 14.31 -1.21 -10.08
N VAL A 46 15.45 -1.53 -10.71
CA VAL A 46 16.41 -2.52 -10.19
C VAL A 46 16.99 -2.07 -8.85
N GLU A 47 17.34 -0.79 -8.71
CA GLU A 47 17.79 -0.22 -7.45
C GLU A 47 16.73 -0.42 -6.35
N GLY A 48 15.47 -0.09 -6.64
CA GLY A 48 14.34 -0.31 -5.73
C GLY A 48 14.21 -1.76 -5.30
N GLN A 49 14.29 -2.70 -6.25
CA GLN A 49 14.22 -4.14 -5.98
C GLN A 49 15.36 -4.62 -5.07
N ILE A 50 16.58 -4.11 -5.26
CA ILE A 50 17.71 -4.43 -4.40
C ILE A 50 17.42 -3.99 -2.96
N PHE A 51 16.93 -2.76 -2.77
CA PHE A 51 16.60 -2.24 -1.45
C PHE A 51 15.45 -3.00 -0.79
N ASP A 52 14.44 -3.40 -1.55
CA ASP A 52 13.33 -4.21 -1.04
C ASP A 52 13.83 -5.59 -0.57
N LEU A 53 14.62 -6.29 -1.38
CA LEU A 53 15.19 -7.60 -1.03
C LEU A 53 16.15 -7.52 0.17
N LEU A 54 16.93 -6.45 0.29
CA LEU A 54 17.78 -6.21 1.46
C LEU A 54 16.94 -5.90 2.71
N GLY A 55 15.80 -5.23 2.56
CA GLY A 55 14.87 -4.94 3.65
C GLY A 55 14.11 -6.17 4.17
N GLU A 56 13.99 -7.22 3.37
CA GLU A 56 13.35 -8.49 3.77
C GLU A 56 14.29 -9.43 4.54
N ARG A 57 15.60 -9.17 4.55
CA ARG A 57 16.59 -9.98 5.27
C ARG A 57 16.46 -9.77 6.80
N PRO A 58 16.26 -10.84 7.59
CA PRO A 58 16.22 -10.74 9.04
C PRO A 58 17.64 -10.58 9.60
N GLY A 59 17.99 -9.37 10.02
CA GLY A 59 19.29 -9.09 10.64
C GLY A 59 19.47 -7.60 10.92
N PHE A 60 20.15 -7.27 12.01
CA PHE A 60 20.50 -5.87 12.34
C PHE A 60 21.73 -5.38 11.59
N GLU A 61 22.50 -6.27 10.96
CA GLU A 61 23.75 -5.91 10.29
C GLU A 61 23.81 -6.64 8.94
N LEU A 62 23.66 -5.88 7.86
CA LEU A 62 23.79 -6.38 6.49
C LEU A 62 25.27 -6.62 6.20
N ASP A 63 25.63 -7.86 5.88
CA ASP A 63 26.99 -8.17 5.46
C ASP A 63 27.11 -8.16 3.93
N ARG A 64 28.36 -8.14 3.45
CA ARG A 64 28.71 -8.25 2.04
C ARG A 64 28.12 -9.50 1.39
N GLU A 65 28.09 -10.62 2.11
CA GLU A 65 27.53 -11.88 1.61
C GLU A 65 26.02 -11.79 1.35
N ASP A 66 25.27 -11.06 2.19
CA ASP A 66 23.84 -10.82 1.98
C ASP A 66 23.61 -10.01 0.71
N VAL A 67 24.39 -8.94 0.50
CA VAL A 67 24.31 -8.13 -0.72
C VAL A 67 24.62 -8.97 -1.95
N LEU A 68 25.69 -9.76 -1.92
CA LEU A 68 26.02 -10.64 -3.05
C LEU A 68 24.91 -11.67 -3.32
N THR A 69 24.28 -12.20 -2.28
CA THR A 69 23.15 -13.12 -2.44
C THR A 69 21.93 -12.42 -3.05
N VAL A 70 21.67 -11.16 -2.69
CA VAL A 70 20.61 -10.38 -3.34
C VAL A 70 20.94 -10.13 -4.80
N LEU A 71 22.18 -9.78 -5.11
CA LEU A 71 22.61 -9.51 -6.49
C LEU A 71 22.53 -10.75 -7.39
N THR A 72 22.63 -11.98 -6.86
CA THR A 72 22.44 -13.22 -7.63
C THR A 72 20.97 -13.60 -7.84
N GLN A 73 20.05 -13.05 -7.04
CA GLN A 73 18.60 -13.24 -7.20
C GLN A 73 17.98 -12.32 -8.24
N LEU A 74 18.66 -11.23 -8.61
CA LEU A 74 18.19 -10.33 -9.64
C LEU A 74 18.16 -11.02 -11.01
N ASP A 75 17.16 -10.66 -11.83
CA ASP A 75 17.09 -11.14 -13.20
C ASP A 75 18.37 -10.78 -13.97
N PRO A 76 18.79 -11.64 -14.92
CA PRO A 76 19.90 -11.33 -15.79
C PRO A 76 19.60 -10.04 -16.59
N PRO A 77 20.63 -9.23 -16.91
CA PRO A 77 20.46 -7.96 -17.61
C PRO A 77 19.76 -8.10 -18.97
N GLU A 78 19.84 -9.28 -19.60
CA GLU A 78 19.13 -9.62 -20.84
C GLU A 78 17.61 -9.61 -20.68
N ALA A 79 17.09 -9.88 -19.48
CA ALA A 79 15.65 -9.94 -19.22
C ALA A 79 14.95 -8.57 -19.28
N TYR A 80 15.71 -7.47 -19.30
CA TYR A 80 15.20 -6.10 -19.37
C TYR A 80 15.18 -5.54 -20.81
N ILE A 81 15.67 -6.31 -21.77
CA ILE A 81 15.65 -5.93 -23.18
C ILE A 81 14.40 -6.56 -23.78
N PRO A 82 13.44 -5.79 -24.28
CA PRO A 82 12.33 -6.39 -24.98
C PRO A 82 12.81 -6.94 -26.32
N GLU A 83 12.27 -8.09 -26.66
CA GLU A 83 12.59 -8.81 -27.89
C GLU A 83 12.38 -7.88 -29.10
N GLU A 84 13.39 -7.87 -29.99
CA GLU A 84 13.55 -6.94 -31.10
C GLU A 84 12.28 -6.86 -31.96
N GLY A 85 11.53 -5.76 -31.83
CA GLY A 85 10.31 -5.51 -32.61
C GLY A 85 9.25 -4.63 -31.94
N GLY A 86 9.33 -4.40 -30.62
CA GLY A 86 8.28 -3.67 -29.88
C GLY A 86 8.32 -2.13 -29.94
N TYR A 87 9.46 -1.52 -30.29
CA TYR A 87 9.65 -0.08 -30.11
C TYR A 87 9.03 0.79 -31.20
N GLU A 88 8.99 0.32 -32.44
CA GLU A 88 8.46 1.13 -33.56
C GLU A 88 6.93 1.25 -33.53
N ALA A 89 6.22 0.27 -32.95
CA ALA A 89 4.76 0.30 -32.84
C ALA A 89 4.26 1.02 -31.57
N ALA A 90 5.03 1.00 -30.46
CA ALA A 90 4.59 1.55 -29.18
C ALA A 90 4.89 3.06 -29.02
N ALA A 91 5.93 3.58 -29.69
CA ALA A 91 6.37 4.97 -29.51
C ALA A 91 5.44 6.03 -30.13
N VAL A 92 4.55 5.65 -31.07
CA VAL A 92 3.72 6.62 -31.82
C VAL A 92 2.35 6.87 -31.16
N LEU A 93 1.91 6.03 -30.22
CA LEU A 93 0.53 6.09 -29.69
C LEU A 93 0.39 6.10 -28.17
N MET A 94 1.47 5.99 -27.39
CA MET A 94 1.36 5.96 -25.94
C MET A 94 2.04 7.14 -25.25
N PRO A 95 1.33 7.88 -24.38
CA PRO A 95 1.99 8.78 -23.44
C PRO A 95 2.94 7.96 -22.57
N SER A 96 4.14 8.51 -22.32
CA SER A 96 5.29 7.93 -21.60
C SER A 96 5.01 7.40 -20.17
N SER A 97 3.75 7.40 -19.73
CA SER A 97 3.27 6.86 -18.45
C SER A 97 2.64 5.46 -18.56
N ALA A 98 2.43 4.92 -19.76
CA ALA A 98 1.64 3.70 -19.97
C ALA A 98 2.45 2.39 -20.09
N VAL A 99 3.79 2.45 -20.25
CA VAL A 99 4.63 1.24 -20.38
C VAL A 99 5.00 0.63 -19.01
N ALA A 100 4.59 1.26 -17.90
CA ALA A 100 4.76 0.73 -16.55
C ALA A 100 3.78 -0.40 -16.16
N LEU A 101 2.97 -0.95 -17.09
CA LEU A 101 1.82 -1.79 -16.75
C LEU A 101 1.90 -3.28 -17.11
N THR A 102 3.01 -3.80 -17.63
CA THR A 102 3.09 -5.23 -18.00
C THR A 102 4.31 -5.99 -17.50
N ARG A 103 5.12 -5.41 -16.61
CA ARG A 103 5.98 -6.21 -15.73
C ARG A 103 5.36 -6.19 -14.35
N ARG A 104 4.35 -7.04 -14.20
CA ARG A 104 3.77 -7.47 -12.93
C ARG A 104 4.95 -7.81 -12.01
N SER A 105 5.35 -6.84 -11.20
CA SER A 105 6.25 -7.05 -10.08
C SER A 105 5.79 -8.35 -9.45
N ALA A 106 6.73 -9.25 -9.19
CA ALA A 106 6.51 -10.37 -8.31
C ALA A 106 6.11 -9.76 -6.96
N THR A 107 4.83 -9.39 -6.83
CA THR A 107 4.19 -9.04 -5.57
C THR A 107 4.60 -10.18 -4.67
N PRO A 108 5.33 -9.94 -3.56
CA PRO A 108 5.75 -10.99 -2.65
C PRO A 108 4.52 -11.85 -2.42
N ALA A 109 4.61 -13.15 -2.72
CA ALA A 109 3.47 -14.03 -2.83
C ALA A 109 2.66 -13.92 -1.53
N VAL A 110 1.61 -13.08 -1.55
CA VAL A 110 0.87 -12.70 -0.36
C VAL A 110 0.39 -14.00 0.22
N THR A 111 0.87 -14.32 1.42
CA THR A 111 0.58 -15.61 2.00
C THR A 111 -0.94 -15.72 2.11
N PRO A 112 -1.53 -16.92 1.90
CA PRO A 112 -2.99 -17.07 1.95
C PRO A 112 -3.60 -16.59 3.28
N VAL A 113 -2.78 -16.53 4.35
CA VAL A 113 -3.14 -15.96 5.65
C VAL A 113 -3.28 -14.44 5.61
N GLU A 114 -2.35 -13.72 4.98
CA GLU A 114 -2.42 -12.26 4.83
C GLU A 114 -3.58 -11.82 3.94
N ARG A 115 -3.87 -12.57 2.87
CA ARG A 115 -5.05 -12.31 2.03
C ARG A 115 -6.35 -12.42 2.84
N LYS A 116 -6.51 -13.47 3.65
CA LYS A 116 -7.70 -13.65 4.52
C LYS A 116 -7.85 -12.51 5.52
N ARG A 117 -6.75 -12.04 6.11
CA ARG A 117 -6.73 -10.91 7.05
C ARG A 117 -7.14 -9.60 6.37
N ALA A 118 -6.63 -9.32 5.18
CA ALA A 118 -7.02 -8.15 4.40
C ALA A 118 -8.51 -8.15 4.02
N THR A 119 -9.04 -9.31 3.60
CA THR A 119 -10.48 -9.46 3.32
C THR A 119 -11.33 -9.23 4.57
N ALA A 120 -10.93 -9.75 5.73
CA ALA A 120 -11.66 -9.56 6.98
C ALA A 120 -11.76 -8.08 7.38
N ILE A 121 -10.66 -7.33 7.28
CA ILE A 121 -10.68 -5.87 7.53
C ILE A 121 -11.58 -5.15 6.52
N GLY A 122 -11.49 -5.53 5.24
CA GLY A 122 -12.34 -4.96 4.19
C GLY A 122 -13.84 -5.15 4.46
N ILE A 123 -14.23 -6.34 4.92
CA ILE A 123 -15.62 -6.65 5.30
C ILE A 123 -16.05 -5.80 6.51
N ILE A 124 -15.20 -5.68 7.53
CA ILE A 124 -15.51 -4.85 8.71
C ILE A 124 -15.72 -3.39 8.29
N GLY A 125 -14.83 -2.84 7.45
CA GLY A 125 -14.97 -1.48 6.91
C GLY A 125 -16.25 -1.30 6.09
N LEU A 126 -16.63 -2.30 5.29
CA LEU A 126 -17.89 -2.30 4.53
C LEU A 126 -19.11 -2.31 5.45
N VAL A 127 -19.11 -3.14 6.49
CA VAL A 127 -20.20 -3.22 7.47
C VAL A 127 -20.37 -1.88 8.19
N ILE A 128 -19.27 -1.24 8.59
CA ILE A 128 -19.29 0.10 9.18
C ILE A 128 -19.91 1.11 8.21
N LEU A 129 -19.53 1.06 6.93
CA LEU A 129 -20.06 1.97 5.91
C LEU A 129 -21.57 1.78 5.71
N VAL A 130 -22.05 0.53 5.66
CA VAL A 130 -23.49 0.23 5.57
C VAL A 130 -24.23 0.76 6.79
N LEU A 131 -23.69 0.56 8.00
CA LEU A 131 -24.28 1.10 9.24
C LEU A 131 -24.38 2.62 9.21
N VAL A 132 -23.33 3.31 8.75
CA VAL A 132 -23.33 4.78 8.61
C VAL A 132 -24.38 5.24 7.60
N VAL A 133 -24.51 4.55 6.46
CA VAL A 133 -25.49 4.90 5.42
C VAL A 133 -26.93 4.66 5.90
N LEU A 134 -27.16 3.64 6.72
CA LEU A 134 -28.49 3.31 7.26
C LEU A 134 -28.92 4.20 8.42
N TRP A 135 -27.99 4.90 9.06
CA TRP A 135 -28.29 5.72 10.24
C TRP A 135 -29.34 6.81 9.97
N PRO A 136 -29.25 7.67 8.93
CA PRO A 136 -30.27 8.71 8.69
C PRO A 136 -31.70 8.15 8.63
N ALA A 137 -31.89 6.97 8.05
CA ALA A 137 -33.17 6.29 8.00
C ALA A 137 -33.63 5.82 9.40
N ALA A 138 -32.73 5.23 10.19
CA ALA A 138 -33.02 4.84 11.57
C ALA A 138 -33.37 6.05 12.45
N TYR A 139 -32.71 7.20 12.23
CA TYR A 139 -33.01 8.44 12.93
C TYR A 139 -34.40 8.99 12.56
N ALA A 140 -34.73 9.04 11.26
CA ALA A 140 -36.05 9.46 10.80
C ALA A 140 -37.17 8.57 11.37
N LEU A 141 -36.94 7.25 11.42
CA LEU A 141 -37.85 6.29 12.06
C LEU A 141 -38.00 6.56 13.56
N ALA A 142 -36.91 6.82 14.27
CA ALA A 142 -36.94 7.12 15.70
C ALA A 142 -37.77 8.38 16.01
N ILE A 143 -37.60 9.44 15.21
CA ILE A 143 -38.42 10.67 15.33
C ILE A 143 -39.89 10.34 15.05
N SER A 144 -40.18 9.64 13.95
CA SER A 144 -41.56 9.33 13.57
C SER A 144 -42.31 8.46 14.59
N ALA A 145 -41.58 7.65 15.36
CA ALA A 145 -42.13 6.77 16.39
C ALA A 145 -42.18 7.42 17.78
N GLU A 146 -41.63 8.63 17.95
CA GLU A 146 -41.51 9.35 19.23
C GLU A 146 -40.94 8.47 20.37
N SER A 147 -40.12 7.48 20.03
CA SER A 147 -39.69 6.44 20.97
C SER A 147 -38.36 6.82 21.60
N PRO A 148 -38.30 7.05 22.93
CA PRO A 148 -37.04 7.36 23.60
C PRO A 148 -36.07 6.19 23.56
N VAL A 149 -36.58 4.95 23.54
CA VAL A 149 -35.77 3.73 23.42
C VAL A 149 -35.01 3.71 22.10
N LEU A 150 -35.63 4.11 20.99
CA LEU A 150 -34.96 4.20 19.69
C LEU A 150 -33.90 5.30 19.67
N MET A 151 -34.16 6.46 20.32
CA MET A 151 -33.15 7.52 20.41
C MET A 151 -31.93 7.11 21.24
N TYR A 152 -32.13 6.47 22.41
CA TYR A 152 -31.01 5.95 23.20
C TYR A 152 -30.26 4.82 22.46
N GLY A 153 -30.98 3.94 21.77
CA GLY A 153 -30.38 2.90 20.94
C GLY A 153 -29.50 3.50 19.82
N LEU A 154 -29.97 4.58 19.19
CA LEU A 154 -29.19 5.33 18.21
C LEU A 154 -27.90 5.88 18.83
N LEU A 155 -27.98 6.54 19.99
CA LEU A 155 -26.80 7.08 20.69
C LEU A 155 -25.76 6.01 21.03
N VAL A 156 -26.20 4.83 21.49
CA VAL A 156 -25.31 3.70 21.74
C VAL A 156 -24.65 3.22 20.44
N ALA A 157 -25.40 3.13 19.34
CA ALA A 157 -24.86 2.76 18.03
C ALA A 157 -23.80 3.75 17.54
N ILE A 158 -24.00 5.06 17.72
CA ILE A 158 -23.01 6.11 17.42
C ILE A 158 -21.70 5.87 18.16
N CYS A 159 -21.77 5.65 19.47
CA CYS A 159 -20.60 5.40 20.30
C CYS A 159 -19.85 4.13 19.86
N LEU A 160 -20.58 3.06 19.51
CA LEU A 160 -19.98 1.82 19.01
C LEU A 160 -19.29 2.01 17.66
N VAL A 161 -19.90 2.75 16.73
CA VAL A 161 -19.31 3.05 15.42
C VAL A 161 -18.04 3.89 15.60
N LEU A 162 -18.05 4.90 16.46
CA LEU A 162 -16.85 5.69 16.77
C LEU A 162 -15.74 4.82 17.35
N GLY A 163 -16.08 3.97 18.33
CA GLY A 163 -15.13 3.06 18.96
C GLY A 163 -14.54 2.03 17.99
N ALA A 164 -15.32 1.54 17.02
CA ALA A 164 -14.86 0.59 16.00
C ALA A 164 -14.07 1.27 14.87
N SER A 165 -14.35 2.53 14.56
CA SER A 165 -13.73 3.24 13.43
C SER A 165 -12.22 3.46 13.62
N VAL A 166 -11.78 3.80 14.84
CA VAL A 166 -10.35 4.05 15.15
C VAL A 166 -9.49 2.79 14.93
N PRO A 167 -9.77 1.62 15.55
CA PRO A 167 -9.03 0.40 15.29
C PRO A 167 -9.03 0.02 13.82
N THR A 168 -10.18 0.14 13.13
CA THR A 168 -10.30 -0.23 11.72
C THR A 168 -9.40 0.64 10.84
N LEU A 169 -9.32 1.94 11.13
CA LEU A 169 -8.48 2.89 10.40
C LEU A 169 -6.99 2.61 10.68
N VAL A 170 -6.61 2.39 11.94
CA VAL A 170 -5.23 2.04 12.33
C VAL A 170 -4.78 0.72 11.69
N LEU A 171 -5.60 -0.32 11.78
CA LEU A 171 -5.32 -1.63 11.16
C LEU A 171 -5.21 -1.53 9.64
N SER A 172 -6.05 -0.70 9.01
CA SER A 172 -6.00 -0.51 7.55
C SER A 172 -4.75 0.22 7.10
N ILE A 173 -4.24 1.20 7.88
CA ILE A 173 -2.96 1.87 7.62
C ILE A 173 -1.79 0.93 7.84
N LEU A 174 -1.77 0.19 8.94
CA LEU A 174 -0.68 -0.74 9.26
C LEU A 174 -0.56 -1.86 8.22
N TRP A 175 -1.67 -2.31 7.64
CA TRP A 175 -1.70 -3.39 6.65
C TRP A 175 -1.90 -2.89 5.21
N ARG A 176 -1.44 -1.66 4.92
CA ARG A 176 -1.51 -1.03 3.59
C ARG A 176 -0.89 -1.85 2.44
N ARG A 177 -0.06 -2.86 2.75
CA ARG A 177 0.48 -3.83 1.78
C ARG A 177 -0.56 -4.81 1.20
N GLY A 178 -1.77 -4.90 1.77
CA GLY A 178 -2.81 -5.88 1.39
C GLY A 178 -3.61 -5.61 0.11
N GLY A 179 -3.28 -4.60 -0.70
CA GLY A 179 -3.98 -4.27 -1.95
C GLY A 179 -5.31 -3.51 -1.76
N ASN A 180 -6.17 -3.54 -2.78
CA ASN A 180 -7.38 -2.69 -2.90
C ASN A 180 -8.34 -2.73 -1.69
N TRP A 181 -8.35 -3.83 -0.92
CA TRP A 181 -9.19 -3.97 0.28
C TRP A 181 -8.76 -3.08 1.45
N SER A 182 -7.47 -2.74 1.57
CA SER A 182 -7.00 -1.79 2.57
C SER A 182 -7.55 -0.39 2.30
N THR A 183 -7.65 0.02 1.03
CA THR A 183 -8.24 1.31 0.66
C THR A 183 -9.71 1.42 1.09
N VAL A 184 -10.49 0.35 0.94
CA VAL A 184 -11.89 0.30 1.42
C VAL A 184 -11.95 0.44 2.94
N GLY A 185 -11.04 -0.22 3.67
CA GLY A 185 -10.94 -0.09 5.13
C GLY A 185 -10.58 1.32 5.59
N ILE A 186 -9.64 1.99 4.91
CA ILE A 186 -9.26 3.38 5.21
C ILE A 186 -10.44 4.33 4.96
N VAL A 187 -11.09 4.21 3.80
CA VAL A 187 -12.22 5.08 3.43
C VAL A 187 -13.40 4.84 4.36
N GLY A 188 -13.75 3.57 4.63
CA GLY A 188 -14.82 3.21 5.54
C GLY A 188 -14.55 3.67 6.97
N GLY A 189 -13.32 3.51 7.46
CA GLY A 189 -12.90 4.00 8.79
C GLY A 189 -12.95 5.52 8.91
N ALA A 190 -12.49 6.25 7.89
CA ALA A 190 -12.54 7.72 7.87
C ALA A 190 -13.98 8.24 7.86
N ILE A 191 -14.83 7.67 7.00
CA ILE A 191 -16.27 8.01 6.95
C ILE A 191 -16.95 7.67 8.28
N GLY A 192 -16.65 6.50 8.84
CA GLY A 192 -17.14 6.05 10.14
C GLY A 192 -16.71 6.94 11.31
N LEU A 193 -15.68 7.76 11.16
CA LEU A 193 -15.21 8.69 12.18
C LEU A 193 -15.85 10.07 12.02
N VAL A 194 -16.03 10.54 10.78
CA VAL A 194 -16.60 11.86 10.48
C VAL A 194 -18.12 11.88 10.60
N ALA A 195 -18.80 10.88 10.06
CA ALA A 195 -20.27 10.85 10.04
C ALA A 195 -20.90 10.91 11.45
N PRO A 196 -20.37 10.21 12.47
CA PRO A 196 -20.95 10.27 13.80
C PRO A 196 -20.73 11.58 14.53
N LEU A 197 -19.63 12.28 14.27
CA LEU A 197 -19.40 13.62 14.80
C LEU A 197 -20.45 14.59 14.26
N MET A 198 -20.73 14.53 12.96
CA MET A 198 -21.79 15.34 12.35
C MET A 198 -23.17 15.01 12.90
N GLY A 199 -23.50 13.72 13.04
CA GLY A 199 -24.78 13.28 13.60
C GLY A 199 -24.97 13.68 15.07
N GLY A 200 -23.91 13.60 15.88
CA GLY A 200 -23.92 14.04 17.27
C GLY A 200 -24.17 15.55 17.41
N VAL A 201 -23.58 16.35 16.53
CA VAL A 201 -23.84 17.81 16.48
C VAL A 201 -25.30 18.08 16.14
N ILE A 202 -25.89 17.40 15.15
CA ILE A 202 -27.31 17.56 14.80
C ILE A 202 -28.22 17.21 15.98
N LEU A 203 -27.94 16.09 16.67
CA LEU A 203 -28.70 15.68 17.86
C LEU A 203 -28.65 16.73 18.97
N LEU A 204 -27.52 17.41 19.18
CA LEU A 204 -27.39 18.47 20.18
C LEU A 204 -28.22 19.73 19.86
N PHE A 205 -28.49 20.00 18.58
CA PHE A 205 -29.29 21.16 18.16
C PHE A 205 -30.79 20.87 18.06
N VAL A 206 -31.17 19.60 17.87
CA VAL A 206 -32.56 19.18 17.66
C VAL A 206 -33.21 18.63 18.93
N GLY A 207 -32.42 18.10 19.86
CA GLY A 207 -32.90 17.54 21.14
C GLY A 207 -33.01 18.54 22.28
#